data_AF-A0AAU1IGM7-F1
#
_entry.id   AF-A0AAU1IGM7-F1
#
_cell.length_a   1.000
_cell.length_b   1.000
_cell.length_c   1.000
_cell.angle_alpha   90.00
_cell.angle_beta   90.00
_cell.angle_gamma   90.00
#
_symmetry.space_group_name_H-M   'P 1'
#
loop_
_entity.id
_entity.type
_entity.pdbx_description
1 polymer ?
#
loop_
_entity_poly.entity_id
_entity_poly.type
_entity_poly.pdbx_seq_one_letter_code
_entity_poly.pdbx_strand_id
1 'polypeptide(L)'
;MRIHWGDVATLSTAALSAVAIAGAWLAAYRSAKTADTMTRIEQDRWHAELTPQFDLELTDTGNGQALLGVHLSGPDALRHLDEIRIVVGNDDKERTILHPERNVTQADVDAFVWGPFRFSPNINDTDSHGRGPKPFSLDVGTGTQRAMQGTRPGRWMEGKSQATWQGEYVGKPVRLILTCRRGGEEWVLARHLENPLFDPQA
;
A
#
# COMPACT_ATOMS: atom_id res chain seq x y z
N MET A 1 -1.99 -87.79 23.61
CA MET A 1 -2.98 -86.83 23.09
C MET A 1 -2.50 -85.43 23.48
N ARG A 2 -2.00 -84.64 22.52
CA ARG A 2 -1.45 -83.29 22.75
C ARG A 2 -2.61 -82.31 22.74
N ILE A 3 -2.76 -81.51 23.79
CA ILE A 3 -3.63 -80.33 23.78
C ILE A 3 -2.73 -79.14 23.50
N HIS A 4 -3.05 -78.44 22.41
CA HIS A 4 -2.29 -77.34 21.84
C HIS A 4 -2.40 -76.11 22.75
N TRP A 5 -1.26 -75.65 23.27
CA TRP A 5 -1.10 -74.28 23.75
C TRP A 5 -0.91 -73.39 22.52
N GLY A 6 -1.74 -72.36 22.38
CA GLY A 6 -1.60 -71.36 21.33
C GLY A 6 -2.96 -70.99 20.79
N ASP A 7 -3.52 -69.89 21.33
CA ASP A 7 -4.34 -68.89 20.61
C ASP A 7 -5.17 -68.07 21.60
N VAL A 8 -4.52 -67.21 22.39
CA VAL A 8 -5.23 -66.11 23.10
C VAL A 8 -4.48 -64.76 23.04
N ALA A 9 -3.31 -64.68 22.42
CA ALA A 9 -2.49 -63.46 22.49
C ALA A 9 -2.67 -62.44 21.34
N THR A 10 -3.46 -62.74 20.30
CA THR A 10 -3.41 -61.97 19.03
C THR A 10 -4.61 -61.07 18.74
N LEU A 11 -5.63 -61.02 19.61
CA LEU A 11 -6.80 -60.15 19.41
C LEU A 11 -6.70 -58.81 20.18
N SER A 12 -5.85 -58.72 21.21
CA SER A 12 -5.72 -57.50 22.02
C SER A 12 -4.83 -56.45 21.34
N THR A 13 -3.81 -56.85 20.59
CA THR A 13 -2.86 -55.95 19.92
C THR A 13 -3.48 -55.23 18.72
N ALA A 14 -4.35 -55.86 17.94
CA ALA A 14 -4.99 -55.22 16.78
C ALA A 14 -5.99 -54.14 17.18
N ALA A 15 -6.80 -54.38 18.23
CA ALA A 15 -7.76 -53.40 18.74
C ALA A 15 -7.07 -52.18 19.37
N LEU A 16 -6.00 -52.40 20.15
CA LEU A 16 -5.18 -51.31 20.70
C LEU A 16 -4.45 -50.52 19.60
N SER A 17 -4.01 -51.18 18.54
CA SER A 17 -3.35 -50.53 17.40
C SER A 17 -4.31 -49.62 16.63
N ALA A 18 -5.56 -50.05 16.41
CA ALA A 18 -6.56 -49.23 15.72
C ALA A 18 -6.93 -47.95 16.50
N VAL A 19 -7.05 -48.06 17.83
CA VAL A 19 -7.29 -46.91 18.72
C VAL A 19 -6.08 -45.98 18.74
N ALA A 20 -4.86 -46.52 18.78
CA ALA A 20 -3.62 -45.73 18.71
C ALA A 20 -3.48 -45.01 17.36
N ILE A 21 -3.81 -45.66 16.24
CA ILE A 21 -3.78 -45.06 14.89
C ILE A 21 -4.82 -43.94 14.77
N ALA A 22 -6.05 -44.15 15.25
CA ALA A 22 -7.09 -43.12 15.23
C ALA A 22 -6.73 -41.93 16.13
N GLY A 23 -6.15 -42.19 17.30
CA GLY A 23 -5.64 -41.15 18.21
C GLY A 23 -4.48 -40.36 17.60
N ALA A 24 -3.55 -41.03 16.94
CA ALA A 24 -2.42 -40.40 16.25
C ALA A 24 -2.89 -39.54 15.07
N TRP A 25 -3.88 -39.99 14.30
CA TRP A 25 -4.44 -39.21 13.18
C TRP A 25 -5.18 -37.96 13.65
N LEU A 26 -5.99 -38.07 14.70
CA LEU A 26 -6.69 -36.93 15.30
C LEU A 26 -5.70 -35.92 15.92
N ALA A 27 -4.66 -36.42 16.58
CA ALA A 27 -3.60 -35.59 17.13
C ALA A 27 -2.80 -34.89 16.02
N ALA A 28 -2.42 -35.60 14.95
CA ALA A 28 -1.76 -35.04 13.79
C ALA A 28 -2.62 -33.98 13.09
N TYR A 29 -3.93 -34.22 12.94
CA TYR A 29 -4.87 -33.26 12.34
C TYR A 29 -5.04 -32.00 13.20
N ARG A 30 -5.15 -32.15 14.53
CA ARG A 30 -5.20 -31.01 15.47
C ARG A 30 -3.88 -30.25 15.51
N SER A 31 -2.75 -30.95 15.53
CA SER A 31 -1.41 -30.35 15.48
C SER A 31 -1.17 -29.63 14.15
N ALA A 32 -1.62 -30.18 13.02
CA ALA A 32 -1.56 -29.51 11.73
C ALA A 32 -2.40 -28.21 11.72
N LYS A 33 -3.61 -28.24 12.31
CA LYS A 33 -4.47 -27.05 12.44
C LYS A 33 -3.87 -25.97 13.38
N THR A 34 -3.24 -26.38 14.47
CA THR A 34 -2.54 -25.48 15.39
C THR A 34 -1.26 -24.92 14.75
N ALA A 35 -0.50 -25.77 14.06
CA ALA A 35 0.69 -25.35 13.31
C ALA A 35 0.31 -24.37 12.20
N ASP A 36 -0.80 -24.59 11.48
CA ASP A 36 -1.31 -23.67 10.46
C ASP A 36 -1.73 -22.31 11.06
N THR A 37 -2.42 -22.32 12.21
CA THR A 37 -2.80 -21.09 12.92
C THR A 37 -1.59 -20.33 13.46
N MET A 38 -0.61 -21.04 14.04
CA MET A 38 0.66 -20.44 14.49
C MET A 38 1.47 -19.90 13.32
N THR A 39 1.52 -20.62 12.20
CA THR A 39 2.21 -20.19 10.98
C THR A 39 1.60 -18.88 10.48
N ARG A 40 0.27 -18.76 10.48
CA ARG A 40 -0.41 -17.51 10.10
C ARG A 40 -0.14 -16.36 11.07
N ILE A 41 -0.15 -16.60 12.38
CA ILE A 41 0.15 -15.55 13.39
C ILE A 41 1.60 -15.07 13.25
N GLU A 42 2.54 -15.98 13.04
CA GLU A 42 3.94 -15.60 12.82
C GLU A 42 4.14 -14.87 11.49
N GLN A 43 3.39 -15.23 10.44
CA GLN A 43 3.37 -14.49 9.18
C GLN A 43 2.83 -13.06 9.37
N ASP A 44 1.69 -12.90 10.06
CA ASP A 44 1.11 -11.58 10.34
C ASP A 44 2.07 -10.72 11.19
N ARG A 45 2.75 -11.34 12.16
CA ARG A 45 3.76 -10.67 12.99
C ARG A 45 4.96 -10.23 12.16
N TRP A 46 5.49 -11.11 11.31
CA TRP A 46 6.57 -10.78 10.39
C TRP A 46 6.19 -9.66 9.42
N HIS A 47 4.98 -9.71 8.88
CA HIS A 47 4.45 -8.68 8.00
C HIS A 47 4.38 -7.31 8.70
N ALA A 48 3.92 -7.29 9.96
CA ALA A 48 3.90 -6.08 10.77
C ALA A 48 5.31 -5.57 11.11
N GLU A 49 6.22 -6.46 11.53
CA GLU A 49 7.61 -6.14 11.87
C GLU A 49 8.42 -5.61 10.68
N LEU A 50 8.03 -5.97 9.45
CA LEU A 50 8.65 -5.49 8.21
C LEU A 50 7.90 -4.31 7.56
N THR A 51 6.90 -3.73 8.23
CA THR A 51 6.13 -2.63 7.65
C THR A 51 7.04 -1.44 7.31
N PRO A 52 7.07 -0.98 6.04
CA PRO A 52 7.96 0.10 5.63
C PRO A 52 7.70 1.42 6.35
N GLN A 53 8.80 2.08 6.73
CA GLN A 53 8.82 3.39 7.35
C GLN A 53 9.44 4.37 6.36
N PHE A 54 8.74 5.47 6.12
CA PHE A 54 9.16 6.49 5.17
C PHE A 54 9.23 7.85 5.85
N ASP A 55 10.32 8.56 5.59
CA ASP A 55 10.40 10.00 5.82
C ASP A 55 10.04 10.69 4.51
N LEU A 56 8.97 11.48 4.55
CA LEU A 56 8.41 12.15 3.38
C LEU A 56 8.39 13.65 3.65
N GLU A 57 8.95 14.41 2.72
CA GLU A 57 9.02 15.87 2.82
C GLU A 57 8.63 16.49 1.48
N LEU A 58 7.79 17.52 1.51
CA LEU A 58 7.45 18.31 0.35
C LEU A 58 8.06 19.70 0.48
N THR A 59 9.05 20.00 -0.35
CA THR A 59 9.73 21.29 -0.36
C THR A 59 9.23 22.14 -1.52
N ASP A 60 8.68 23.32 -1.23
CA ASP A 60 8.33 24.30 -2.28
C ASP A 60 9.61 24.85 -2.92
N THR A 61 9.64 24.87 -4.25
CA THR A 61 10.75 25.39 -5.06
C THR A 61 10.41 26.70 -5.77
N GLY A 62 9.22 27.25 -5.52
CA GLY A 62 8.71 28.49 -6.13
C GLY A 62 7.89 28.24 -7.40
N ASN A 63 7.12 29.26 -7.81
CA ASN A 63 6.26 29.21 -9.01
C ASN A 63 5.25 28.04 -9.02
N GLY A 64 4.82 27.59 -7.84
CA GLY A 64 3.95 26.42 -7.68
C GLY A 64 4.62 25.10 -8.11
N GLN A 65 5.95 25.02 -8.07
CA GLN A 65 6.71 23.78 -8.23
C GLN A 65 7.18 23.31 -6.85
N ALA A 66 7.25 22.00 -6.64
CA ALA A 66 7.76 21.41 -5.41
C ALA A 66 8.57 20.14 -5.67
N LEU A 67 9.37 19.73 -4.70
CA LEU A 67 10.10 18.46 -4.69
C LEU A 67 9.60 17.61 -3.53
N LEU A 68 9.15 16.40 -3.85
CA LEU A 68 8.88 15.37 -2.86
C LEU A 68 10.16 14.58 -2.60
N GLY A 69 10.72 14.72 -1.41
CA GLY A 69 11.72 13.82 -0.86
C GLY A 69 11.05 12.55 -0.35
N VAL A 70 11.53 11.40 -0.82
CA VAL A 70 11.08 10.07 -0.37
C VAL A 70 12.30 9.32 0.15
N HIS A 71 12.33 9.05 1.46
CA HIS A 71 13.40 8.29 2.09
C HIS A 71 12.83 7.05 2.78
N LEU A 72 13.37 5.88 2.49
CA LEU A 72 12.99 4.63 3.16
C LEU A 72 13.83 4.51 4.44
N SER A 73 13.29 4.98 5.57
CA SER A 73 14.01 5.07 6.84
C SER A 73 14.11 3.76 7.60
N GLY A 74 13.24 2.78 7.31
CA GLY A 74 13.31 1.50 7.96
C GLY A 74 12.10 0.59 7.75
N PRO A 75 11.95 -0.44 8.60
CA PRO A 75 12.92 -0.88 9.60
C PRO A 75 14.15 -1.54 8.96
N ASP A 76 15.31 -1.57 9.62
CA ASP A 76 16.54 -2.17 9.07
C ASP A 76 16.36 -3.64 8.60
N ALA A 77 15.50 -4.39 9.30
CA ALA A 77 15.15 -5.77 8.93
C ALA A 77 14.47 -5.87 7.54
N LEU A 78 13.86 -4.78 7.06
CA LEU A 78 13.27 -4.68 5.73
C LEU A 78 14.35 -4.70 4.64
N ARG A 79 15.53 -4.13 4.87
CA ARG A 79 16.66 -4.03 3.93
C ARG A 79 16.38 -3.28 2.62
N HIS A 80 15.35 -3.65 1.87
CA HIS A 80 14.95 -3.04 0.61
C HIS A 80 13.47 -3.27 0.30
N LEU A 81 12.95 -2.52 -0.66
CA LEU A 81 11.69 -2.76 -1.34
C LEU A 81 11.92 -2.99 -2.82
N ASP A 82 11.32 -4.05 -3.36
CA ASP A 82 11.41 -4.40 -4.79
C ASP A 82 10.62 -3.41 -5.64
N GLU A 83 9.46 -2.99 -5.15
CA GLU A 83 8.56 -2.06 -5.84
C GLU A 83 7.91 -1.10 -4.85
N ILE A 84 8.00 0.18 -5.15
CA ILE A 84 7.29 1.27 -4.48
C ILE A 84 6.50 2.00 -5.55
N ARG A 85 5.18 2.01 -5.40
CA ARG A 85 4.26 2.82 -6.19
C ARG A 85 3.71 3.93 -5.30
N ILE A 86 3.89 5.18 -5.71
CA ILE A 86 3.35 6.35 -5.01
C ILE A 86 2.28 6.98 -5.88
N VAL A 87 1.10 7.20 -5.32
CA VAL A 87 0.03 7.95 -5.99
C VAL A 87 -0.48 9.08 -5.10
N VAL A 88 -0.90 10.18 -5.71
CA VAL A 88 -1.58 11.26 -5.01
C VAL A 88 -3.04 10.87 -4.78
N GLY A 89 -3.45 10.86 -3.52
CA GLY A 89 -4.83 10.63 -3.10
C GLY A 89 -5.72 11.85 -3.37
N ASN A 90 -7.00 11.60 -3.58
CA ASN A 90 -8.00 12.65 -3.76
C ASN A 90 -8.54 13.17 -2.42
N ASP A 91 -9.20 14.33 -2.46
CA ASP A 91 -10.03 14.84 -1.37
C ASP A 91 -11.26 13.95 -1.11
N ASP A 92 -11.96 14.21 0.00
CA ASP A 92 -13.10 13.38 0.43
C ASP A 92 -14.41 13.72 -0.30
N LYS A 93 -14.38 14.60 -1.31
CA LYS A 93 -15.59 15.07 -1.99
C LYS A 93 -16.02 14.04 -3.03
N GLU A 94 -17.32 13.76 -3.08
CA GLU A 94 -17.89 12.96 -4.16
C GLU A 94 -17.79 13.72 -5.50
N ARG A 95 -17.26 13.06 -6.53
CA ARG A 95 -16.98 13.64 -7.86
C ARG A 95 -17.82 13.02 -8.97
N THR A 96 -19.01 12.52 -8.64
CA THR A 96 -19.95 11.96 -9.61
C THR A 96 -20.50 13.05 -10.53
N ILE A 97 -20.34 12.87 -11.84
CA ILE A 97 -20.96 13.74 -12.84
C ILE A 97 -22.43 13.39 -12.95
N LEU A 98 -23.30 14.25 -12.43
CA LEU A 98 -24.76 14.08 -12.54
C LEU A 98 -25.30 14.53 -13.90
N HIS A 99 -24.64 15.49 -14.56
CA HIS A 99 -25.02 16.01 -15.87
C HIS A 99 -23.75 16.13 -16.73
N PRO A 100 -23.41 15.12 -17.54
CA PRO A 100 -22.23 15.18 -18.38
C PRO A 100 -22.42 16.26 -19.45
N GLU A 101 -21.68 17.36 -19.29
CA GLU A 101 -21.48 18.32 -20.37
C GLU A 101 -20.71 17.64 -21.50
N ARG A 102 -20.88 18.12 -22.74
CA ARG A 102 -20.35 17.47 -23.96
C ARG A 102 -18.82 17.31 -24.01
N ASN A 103 -18.07 17.86 -23.05
CA ASN A 103 -16.62 18.03 -23.06
C ASN A 103 -15.88 17.33 -21.90
N VAL A 104 -16.58 16.64 -20.99
CA VAL A 104 -15.96 15.91 -19.87
C VAL A 104 -16.68 14.60 -19.57
N THR A 105 -15.91 13.52 -19.48
CA THR A 105 -16.40 12.20 -19.10
C THR A 105 -16.12 11.90 -17.63
N GLN A 106 -16.81 10.90 -17.06
CA GLN A 106 -16.49 10.46 -15.69
C GLN A 106 -15.04 9.97 -15.59
N ALA A 107 -14.51 9.32 -16.63
CA ALA A 107 -13.12 8.89 -16.69
C ALA A 107 -12.13 10.07 -16.62
N ASP A 108 -12.45 11.22 -17.24
CA ASP A 108 -11.62 12.43 -17.13
C ASP A 108 -11.59 12.96 -15.68
N VAL A 109 -12.74 12.92 -15.00
CA VAL A 109 -12.89 13.35 -13.60
C VAL A 109 -12.19 12.40 -12.63
N ASP A 110 -12.26 11.09 -12.86
CA ASP A 110 -11.61 10.07 -12.03
C ASP A 110 -10.08 10.11 -12.20
N ALA A 111 -9.60 10.36 -13.42
CA ALA A 111 -8.19 10.51 -13.72
C ALA A 111 -7.60 11.79 -13.10
N PHE A 112 -8.42 12.82 -12.88
CA PHE A 112 -7.99 14.10 -12.34
C PHE A 112 -7.56 14.03 -10.86
N VAL A 113 -6.44 14.68 -10.52
CA VAL A 113 -5.93 14.74 -9.15
C VAL A 113 -6.69 15.81 -8.35
N TRP A 114 -7.54 15.38 -7.43
CA TRP A 114 -8.33 16.27 -6.57
C TRP A 114 -7.57 16.62 -5.29
N GLY A 115 -6.57 17.49 -5.41
CA GLY A 115 -5.75 17.91 -4.28
C GLY A 115 -4.93 19.18 -4.56
N PRO A 116 -4.16 19.66 -3.58
CA PRO A 116 -3.32 20.85 -3.72
C PRO A 116 -2.16 20.64 -4.70
N PHE A 117 -1.55 19.45 -4.69
CA PHE A 117 -0.39 19.09 -5.50
C PHE A 117 -0.64 17.83 -6.31
N ARG A 118 0.08 17.70 -7.42
CA ARG A 118 0.21 16.49 -8.24
C ARG A 118 1.67 16.29 -8.64
N PHE A 119 2.05 15.09 -9.05
CA PHE A 119 3.36 14.90 -9.67
C PHE A 119 3.43 15.68 -10.99
N SER A 120 4.60 16.22 -11.31
CA SER A 120 4.81 16.96 -12.56
C SER A 120 4.64 16.00 -13.75
N PRO A 121 3.60 16.16 -14.59
CA PRO A 121 3.29 15.17 -15.61
C PRO A 121 4.43 15.00 -16.61
N ASN A 122 4.68 13.75 -17.01
CA ASN A 122 5.75 13.37 -17.96
C ASN A 122 7.18 13.69 -17.48
N ILE A 123 7.38 14.03 -16.21
CA ILE A 123 8.70 14.21 -15.58
C ILE A 123 8.97 13.02 -14.66
N ASN A 124 10.21 12.51 -14.62
CA ASN A 124 10.61 11.37 -13.77
C ASN A 124 9.65 10.17 -13.91
N ASP A 125 9.31 9.81 -15.16
CA ASP A 125 8.38 8.72 -15.49
C ASP A 125 6.96 8.86 -14.92
N THR A 126 6.52 10.08 -14.63
CA THR A 126 5.15 10.38 -14.18
C THR A 126 4.13 10.26 -15.31
N ASP A 127 2.96 9.71 -15.00
CA ASP A 127 1.84 9.66 -15.93
C ASP A 127 1.38 11.05 -16.40
N SER A 128 0.59 11.06 -17.48
CA SER A 128 0.11 12.30 -18.12
C SER A 128 -0.84 13.14 -17.25
N HIS A 129 -1.46 12.56 -16.23
CA HIS A 129 -2.37 13.24 -15.31
C HIS A 129 -1.65 13.75 -14.05
N GLY A 130 -0.43 13.27 -13.79
CA GLY A 130 0.34 13.61 -12.60
C GLY A 130 -0.08 12.82 -11.37
N ARG A 131 -0.72 11.65 -11.54
CA ARG A 131 -1.20 10.83 -10.42
C ARG A 131 -0.04 10.19 -9.67
N GLY A 132 0.98 9.69 -10.37
CA GLY A 132 2.13 9.00 -9.80
C GLY A 132 3.26 8.73 -10.81
N PRO A 133 4.52 8.64 -10.37
CA PRO A 133 5.62 8.10 -11.17
C PRO A 133 5.45 6.61 -11.43
N LYS A 134 6.19 6.08 -12.41
CA LYS A 134 6.40 4.62 -12.52
C LYS A 134 6.94 4.06 -11.20
N PRO A 135 6.61 2.79 -10.88
CA PRO A 135 7.15 2.15 -9.69
C PRO A 135 8.68 2.09 -9.70
N PHE A 136 9.29 2.14 -8.52
CA PHE A 136 10.74 2.15 -8.32
C PHE A 136 11.13 1.38 -7.06
N SER A 137 12.38 0.93 -6.96
CA SER A 137 12.91 0.28 -5.76
C SER A 137 13.69 1.26 -4.89
N LEU A 138 13.82 0.96 -3.60
CA LEU A 138 14.73 1.64 -2.67
C LEU A 138 15.31 0.63 -1.67
N ASP A 139 16.57 0.85 -1.30
CA ASP A 139 17.18 0.22 -0.13
C ASP A 139 16.88 1.05 1.12
N VAL A 140 16.79 0.40 2.27
CA VAL A 140 16.67 1.10 3.57
C VAL A 140 17.89 2.00 3.78
N GLY A 141 17.65 3.23 4.23
CA GLY A 141 18.67 4.27 4.36
C GLY A 141 18.96 5.02 3.05
N THR A 142 18.23 4.74 1.97
CA THR A 142 18.33 5.49 0.71
C THR A 142 17.07 6.29 0.43
N GLY A 143 17.20 7.27 -0.46
CA GLY A 143 16.07 8.11 -0.84
C GLY A 143 16.15 8.60 -2.27
N THR A 144 15.08 9.24 -2.69
CA THR A 144 14.94 9.76 -4.04
C THR A 144 14.03 10.99 -4.04
N GLN A 145 14.11 11.78 -5.10
CA GLN A 145 13.29 12.98 -5.25
C GLN A 145 12.33 12.85 -6.43
N ARG A 146 11.13 13.42 -6.29
CA ARG A 146 10.12 13.44 -7.34
C ARG A 146 9.59 14.86 -7.52
N ALA A 147 9.56 15.32 -8.76
CA ALA A 147 9.02 16.63 -9.10
C ALA A 147 7.50 16.63 -8.92
N MET A 148 7.00 17.62 -8.20
CA MET A 148 5.58 17.91 -8.03
C MET A 148 5.29 19.34 -8.44
N GLN A 149 4.03 19.62 -8.70
CA GLN A 149 3.54 20.95 -9.00
C GLN A 149 2.16 21.14 -8.37
N GLY A 150 1.82 22.39 -8.09
CA GLY A 150 0.47 22.77 -7.73
C GLY A 150 -0.51 22.26 -8.78
N THR A 151 -1.54 21.56 -8.32
CA THR A 151 -2.64 21.14 -9.18
C THR A 151 -3.31 22.38 -9.75
N ARG A 152 -3.61 22.32 -11.04
CA ARG A 152 -4.39 23.34 -11.74
C ARG A 152 -5.81 22.81 -11.97
N PRO A 153 -6.83 23.69 -11.95
CA PRO A 153 -8.18 23.28 -12.27
C PRO A 153 -8.24 22.58 -13.62
N GLY A 154 -9.11 21.57 -13.72
CA GLY A 154 -9.34 20.85 -14.98
C GLY A 154 -9.89 21.78 -16.06
N ARG A 155 -9.63 21.46 -17.33
CA ARG A 155 -10.07 22.28 -18.48
C ARG A 155 -11.59 22.52 -18.54
N TRP A 156 -12.39 21.67 -17.89
CA TRP A 156 -13.85 21.74 -17.82
C TRP A 156 -14.37 22.60 -16.65
N MET A 157 -13.49 23.13 -15.81
CA MET A 157 -13.85 23.98 -14.67
C MET A 157 -13.77 25.45 -15.07
N GLU A 158 -14.63 25.87 -16.00
CA GLU A 158 -14.64 27.23 -16.54
C GLU A 158 -14.74 28.28 -15.42
N GLY A 159 -13.97 29.37 -15.55
CA GLY A 159 -13.91 30.44 -14.54
C GLY A 159 -13.08 30.13 -13.30
N LYS A 160 -12.59 28.89 -13.12
CA LYS A 160 -11.73 28.54 -11.98
C LYS A 160 -10.27 28.86 -12.27
N SER A 161 -9.71 29.85 -11.57
CA SER A 161 -8.29 30.21 -11.66
C SER A 161 -7.40 29.28 -10.83
N GLN A 162 -6.08 29.27 -11.09
CA GLN A 162 -5.11 28.56 -10.26
C GLN A 162 -5.13 29.05 -8.82
N ALA A 163 -5.18 30.38 -8.59
CA ALA A 163 -5.23 30.96 -7.25
C ALA A 163 -6.50 30.54 -6.50
N THR A 164 -7.65 30.53 -7.18
CA THR A 164 -8.92 30.06 -6.60
C THR A 164 -8.84 28.58 -6.24
N TRP A 165 -8.28 27.74 -7.12
CA TRP A 165 -8.07 26.31 -6.83
C TRP A 165 -7.18 26.12 -5.60
N GLN A 166 -6.01 26.76 -5.55
CA GLN A 166 -5.08 26.62 -4.43
C GLN A 166 -5.68 27.17 -3.13
N GLY A 167 -6.46 28.25 -3.19
CA GLY A 167 -7.19 28.80 -2.07
C GLY A 167 -8.15 27.80 -1.39
N GLU A 168 -8.77 26.90 -2.16
CA GLU A 168 -9.66 25.85 -1.60
C GLU A 168 -8.93 24.79 -0.77
N TYR A 169 -7.63 24.62 -0.99
CA TYR A 169 -6.80 23.63 -0.31
C TYR A 169 -5.85 24.23 0.72
N VAL A 170 -5.99 25.52 1.05
CA VAL A 170 -5.26 26.14 2.16
C VAL A 170 -5.56 25.37 3.46
N GLY A 171 -4.50 24.95 4.15
CA GLY A 171 -4.60 24.13 5.37
C GLY A 171 -5.10 22.70 5.15
N LYS A 172 -5.24 22.24 3.90
CA LYS A 172 -5.56 20.83 3.57
C LYS A 172 -4.28 20.08 3.21
N PRO A 173 -4.07 18.85 3.71
CA PRO A 173 -2.82 18.13 3.48
C PRO A 173 -2.68 17.64 2.03
N VAL A 174 -1.45 17.40 1.60
CA VAL A 174 -1.17 16.57 0.43
C VAL A 174 -1.31 15.11 0.85
N ARG A 175 -2.14 14.35 0.14
CA ARG A 175 -2.40 12.93 0.45
C ARG A 175 -1.60 12.04 -0.48
N LEU A 176 -0.85 11.11 0.08
CA LEU A 176 -0.09 10.11 -0.67
C LEU A 176 -0.54 8.71 -0.26
N ILE A 177 -0.64 7.82 -1.23
CA ILE A 177 -0.84 6.39 -1.02
C ILE A 177 0.39 5.69 -1.61
N LEU A 178 1.09 4.94 -0.77
CA LEU A 178 2.25 4.16 -1.16
C LEU A 178 1.84 2.68 -1.14
N THR A 179 2.02 1.99 -2.26
CA THR A 179 1.94 0.52 -2.33
C THR A 179 3.36 -0.01 -2.45
N CYS A 180 3.79 -0.80 -1.48
CA CYS A 180 5.14 -1.31 -1.34
C CYS A 180 5.13 -2.82 -1.46
N ARG A 181 6.09 -3.41 -2.18
CA ARG A 181 6.26 -4.86 -2.28
C ARG A 181 7.67 -5.31 -1.98
N ARG A 182 7.76 -6.47 -1.34
CA ARG A 182 9.01 -7.21 -1.15
C ARG A 182 8.73 -8.70 -1.18
N GLY A 183 9.24 -9.40 -2.19
CA GLY A 183 8.92 -10.80 -2.41
C GLY A 183 7.41 -11.02 -2.52
N GLY A 184 6.85 -11.83 -1.61
CA GLY A 184 5.41 -12.10 -1.53
C GLY A 184 4.60 -11.12 -0.68
N GLU A 185 5.26 -10.16 -0.02
CA GLU A 185 4.62 -9.24 0.91
C GLU A 185 4.22 -7.92 0.22
N GLU A 186 3.06 -7.38 0.58
CA GLU A 186 2.55 -6.09 0.09
C GLU A 186 1.99 -5.23 1.23
N TRP A 187 2.43 -3.97 1.29
CA TRP A 187 1.92 -2.98 2.24
C TRP A 187 1.27 -1.80 1.51
N VAL A 188 0.18 -1.28 2.05
CA VAL A 188 -0.46 -0.04 1.58
C VAL A 188 -0.43 1.00 2.69
N LEU A 189 0.25 2.11 2.45
CA LEU A 189 0.49 3.16 3.43
C LEU A 189 -0.16 4.48 2.98
N ALA A 190 -1.12 4.97 3.76
CA ALA A 190 -1.64 6.33 3.60
C ALA A 190 -0.78 7.31 4.38
N ARG A 191 -0.37 8.42 3.75
CA ARG A 191 0.45 9.48 4.35
C ARG A 191 -0.12 10.85 4.02
N HIS A 192 0.00 11.75 4.99
CA HIS A 192 -0.38 13.15 4.85
C HIS A 192 0.86 14.01 5.01
N LEU A 193 1.09 14.90 4.05
CA LEU A 193 2.13 15.91 4.13
C LEU A 193 1.48 17.26 4.36
N GLU A 194 2.20 18.12 5.07
CA GLU A 194 1.82 19.53 5.16
C GLU A 194 1.78 20.13 3.75
N ASN A 195 0.75 20.93 3.49
CA ASN A 195 0.64 21.66 2.24
C ASN A 195 1.35 23.00 2.41
N PRO A 196 2.48 23.24 1.73
CA PRO A 196 3.16 24.52 1.80
C PRO A 196 2.20 25.63 1.37
N LEU A 197 2.22 26.75 2.09
CA LEU A 197 1.33 27.86 1.80
C LEU A 197 1.65 28.41 0.42
N PHE A 198 0.63 28.45 -0.44
CA PHE A 198 0.74 29.07 -1.76
C PHE A 198 0.93 30.58 -1.60
N ASP A 199 2.10 31.10 -2.00
CA ASP A 199 2.33 32.53 -2.16
C ASP A 199 1.98 32.96 -3.60
N PRO A 200 0.89 33.70 -3.83
CA PRO A 200 0.53 34.20 -5.15
C PRO A 200 1.48 35.27 -5.70
N GLN A 201 2.44 35.76 -4.92
CA GLN A 201 3.40 36.81 -5.29
C GLN A 201 4.82 36.28 -5.59
N ALA A 202 5.07 34.97 -5.43
CA ALA A 202 6.37 34.34 -5.63
C ALA A 202 6.66 33.91 -7.08
#